data_AF-A0A1G6M7V9-F1
#
_entry.id   AF-A0A1G6M7V9-F1
#
_cell.length_a   1.000
_cell.length_b   1.000
_cell.length_c   1.000
_cell.angle_alpha   90.00
_cell.angle_beta   90.00
_cell.angle_gamma   90.00
#
_symmetry.space_group_name_H-M   'P 1'
#
loop_
_entity.id
_entity.type
_entity.pdbx_description
1 polymer ?
#
loop_
_entity_poly.entity_id
_entity_poly.type
_entity_poly.pdbx_seq_one_letter_code
_entity_poly.pdbx_strand_id
1 'polypeptide(L)' 'MPPFAAEFFGGQTEWDVPASNIFELIRALDARAPGFSESADSRLTVAVDGVVTNDWSARLSDGAEVLLVPRIAGGV' A
#
# COMPACT_ATOMS: atom_id res chain seq x y z
N MET A 1 -7.99 -7.18 14.13
CA MET A 1 -6.93 -6.29 13.63
C MET A 1 -7.60 -5.00 13.18
N PRO A 2 -7.20 -3.83 13.70
CA PRO A 2 -7.72 -2.57 13.18
C PRO A 2 -7.38 -2.45 11.67
N PRO A 3 -8.21 -1.76 10.88
CA PRO A 3 -7.85 -1.46 9.48
C PRO A 3 -6.51 -0.72 9.43
N PHE A 4 -5.66 -1.02 8.43
CA PHE A 4 -4.37 -0.35 8.24
C PHE A 4 -4.48 1.17 8.25
N ALA A 5 -5.55 1.70 7.65
CA ALA A 5 -5.90 3.12 7.68
C ALA A 5 -6.03 3.68 9.11
N ALA A 6 -6.64 2.94 10.03
CA ALA A 6 -6.79 3.37 11.43
C ALA A 6 -5.47 3.20 12.22
N GLU A 7 -4.70 2.16 11.92
CA GLU A 7 -3.44 1.84 12.60
C GLU A 7 -2.33 2.86 12.28
N PHE A 8 -2.18 3.24 11.01
CA PHE A 8 -1.06 4.08 10.55
C PHE A 8 -1.47 5.49 10.14
N PHE A 9 -2.72 5.68 9.71
CA PHE A 9 -3.11 6.87 8.96
C PHE A 9 -4.27 7.64 9.57
N GLY A 10 -4.60 7.39 10.85
CA GLY A 10 -5.65 8.11 11.56
C GLY A 10 -7.05 7.96 10.94
N GLY A 11 -7.28 6.91 10.14
CA GLY A 11 -8.55 6.62 9.48
C GLY A 11 -8.69 7.21 8.07
N GLN A 12 -7.72 7.99 7.57
CA GLN A 12 -7.69 8.38 6.16
C GLN A 12 -7.36 7.16 5.29
N THR A 13 -8.00 7.04 4.12
CA THR A 13 -7.90 5.86 3.25
C THR A 13 -7.36 6.15 1.86
N GLU A 14 -7.28 7.42 1.47
CA GLU A 14 -6.90 7.85 0.12
C GLU A 14 -5.86 8.97 0.16
N TRP A 15 -4.86 8.87 -0.72
CA TRP A 15 -3.81 9.87 -0.92
C TRP A 15 -3.41 9.97 -2.39
N ASP A 16 -3.18 11.20 -2.83
CA ASP A 16 -2.38 11.48 -4.01
C ASP A 16 -0.91 11.58 -3.62
N VAL A 17 -0.10 10.66 -4.13
CA VAL A 17 1.34 10.58 -3.84
C VAL A 17 2.15 10.48 -5.13
N PRO A 18 3.19 11.32 -5.31
CA PRO A 18 4.11 11.16 -6.42
C PRO A 18 4.97 9.92 -6.20
N ALA A 19 4.85 8.93 -7.09
CA ALA A 19 5.62 7.70 -7.06
C ALA A 19 5.75 7.10 -8.46
N SER A 20 6.92 6.53 -8.77
CA SER A 20 7.19 5.89 -10.06
C SER A 20 6.97 4.37 -10.04
N ASN A 21 6.90 3.77 -8.85
CA ASN A 21 6.66 2.35 -8.61
C ASN A 21 6.10 2.13 -7.18
N ILE A 22 5.77 0.88 -6.84
CA ILE A 22 5.20 0.54 -5.53
C ILE A 22 6.19 0.80 -4.39
N PHE A 23 7.50 0.57 -4.58
CA PHE A 23 8.50 0.87 -3.54
C PHE A 23 8.53 2.36 -3.18
N GLU A 24 8.50 3.25 -4.17
CA GLU A 24 8.45 4.70 -3.95
C GLU A 24 7.14 5.11 -3.28
N LEU A 25 6.02 4.50 -3.67
CA LEU A 25 4.72 4.74 -3.05
C LEU A 25 4.72 4.36 -1.57
N ILE A 26 5.20 3.15 -1.23
CA ILE A 26 5.29 2.69 0.16
C ILE A 26 6.23 3.58 0.97
N ARG A 27 7.37 4.02 0.41
CA ARG A 27 8.27 4.99 1.09
C ARG A 27 7.60 6.35 1.31
N ALA A 28 6.83 6.84 0.34
CA ALA A 28 6.10 8.09 0.47
C ALA A 28 5.01 8.00 1.57
N LEU A 29 4.34 6.86 1.69
CA LEU A 29 3.38 6.60 2.76
C LEU A 29 4.07 6.44 4.13
N ASP A 30 5.21 5.75 4.19
CA ASP A 30 5.99 5.58 5.41
C ASP A 30 6.53 6.90 5.96
N ALA A 31 6.94 7.83 5.08
CA ALA A 31 7.31 9.19 5.50
C ALA A 31 6.17 9.95 6.20
N ARG A 32 4.91 9.57 5.95
CA ARG A 32 3.72 10.13 6.61
C ARG A 32 3.33 9.34 7.86
N ALA A 33 3.55 8.03 7.85
CA ALA A 33 3.26 7.12 8.94
C ALA A 33 4.48 6.19 9.18
N PRO A 34 5.49 6.65 9.96
CA PRO A 34 6.72 5.90 10.16
C PRO A 34 6.46 4.49 10.71
N GLY A 35 7.07 3.48 10.06
CA GLY A 35 6.90 2.07 10.41
C GLY A 35 5.83 1.34 9.58
N PHE A 36 5.13 2.05 8.70
CA PHE A 36 4.18 1.44 7.76
C PHE A 36 4.87 0.45 6.81
N SER A 37 6.04 0.80 6.29
CA SER A 37 6.77 -0.02 5.31
C SER A 37 7.18 -1.39 5.85
N GLU A 38 7.52 -1.50 7.14
CA GLU A 38 7.85 -2.77 7.81
C GLU A 38 6.64 -3.70 7.90
N SER A 39 5.44 -3.12 8.08
CA SER A 39 4.20 -3.89 8.08
C SER A 39 3.71 -4.24 6.67
N ALA A 40 3.99 -3.38 5.68
CA ALA A 40 3.47 -3.51 4.33
C ALA A 40 3.89 -4.81 3.64
N ASP A 41 5.18 -5.15 3.68
CA ASP A 41 5.76 -6.29 2.96
C ASP A 41 5.14 -7.65 3.34
N SER A 42 4.84 -7.85 4.62
CA SER A 42 4.32 -9.12 5.13
C SER A 42 2.80 -9.20 5.19
N ARG A 43 2.10 -8.06 5.23
CA ARG A 43 0.66 -7.99 5.55
C ARG A 43 -0.20 -7.43 4.41
N LEU A 44 0.36 -7.00 3.28
CA LEU A 44 -0.42 -6.41 2.18
C LEU A 44 -0.40 -7.25 0.89
N THR A 45 -1.50 -7.14 0.17
CA THR A 45 -1.62 -7.47 -1.25
C THR A 45 -1.80 -6.14 -1.99
N VAL A 46 -1.05 -5.93 -3.07
CA VAL A 46 -1.10 -4.71 -3.86
C VAL A 46 -1.83 -4.98 -5.17
N ALA A 47 -2.77 -4.12 -5.54
CA ALA A 47 -3.36 -4.09 -6.87
C ALA A 47 -3.09 -2.74 -7.53
N VAL A 48 -2.70 -2.77 -8.81
CA VAL A 48 -2.51 -1.59 -9.65
C VAL A 48 -3.57 -1.63 -10.75
N ASP A 49 -4.38 -0.59 -10.86
CA ASP A 49 -5.49 -0.49 -11.81
C ASP A 49 -6.41 -1.73 -11.78
N GLY A 50 -6.71 -2.21 -10.58
CA GLY A 50 -7.54 -3.38 -10.33
C GLY A 50 -6.86 -4.74 -10.54
N VAL A 51 -5.58 -4.78 -10.93
CA VAL A 51 -4.82 -6.02 -11.17
C VAL A 51 -3.84 -6.27 -10.01
N VAL A 52 -4.01 -7.40 -9.32
CA VAL A 52 -3.08 -7.81 -8.26
C VAL A 52 -1.70 -8.09 -8.84
N THR A 53 -0.66 -7.48 -8.26
CA THR A 53 0.73 -7.67 -8.68
C THR A 53 1.66 -7.88 -7.48
N ASN A 54 2.68 -8.72 -7.68
CA ASN A 54 3.80 -8.88 -6.77
C ASN A 54 5.08 -8.22 -7.30
N ASP A 55 5.05 -7.66 -8.51
CA ASP A 55 6.17 -6.89 -9.04
C ASP A 55 6.08 -5.44 -8.57
N TRP A 56 6.81 -5.15 -7.50
CA TRP A 56 6.83 -3.82 -6.88
C TRP A 56 7.78 -2.84 -7.60
N SER A 57 8.62 -3.37 -8.50
CA SER A 57 9.57 -2.59 -9.29
C SER A 57 8.96 -2.08 -10.59
N ALA A 58 7.83 -2.65 -11.02
CA ALA A 58 7.09 -2.23 -12.19
C ALA A 58 6.75 -0.74 -12.13
N ARG A 59 6.90 -0.07 -13.28
CA ARG A 59 6.59 1.36 -13.41
C ARG A 59 5.08 1.57 -13.32
N LEU A 60 4.67 2.52 -12.49
CA LEU A 60 3.29 3.00 -12.45
C LEU A 60 3.06 4.00 -13.58
N SER A 61 1.90 3.90 -14.22
CA SER A 61 1.43 4.91 -15.18
C SER A 61 1.04 6.19 -14.44
N ASP A 62 1.05 7.32 -15.14
CA ASP A 62 0.53 8.57 -14.58
C ASP A 62 -0.96 8.40 -14.24
N GLY A 63 -1.32 8.69 -12.99
CA GLY A 63 -2.68 8.52 -12.49
C GLY A 63 -3.09 7.08 -12.19
N ALA A 64 -2.15 6.13 -12.13
CA ALA A 64 -2.45 4.75 -11.75
C ALA A 64 -3.08 4.68 -10.34
N GLU A 65 -4.13 3.86 -10.21
CA GLU A 65 -4.79 3.61 -8.92
C GLU A 65 -4.12 2.42 -8.23
N VAL A 66 -3.61 2.63 -7.01
CA VAL A 66 -2.95 1.57 -6.24
C VAL A 66 -3.75 1.25 -4.97
N LEU A 67 -4.35 0.06 -4.94
CA LEU A 67 -5.04 -0.44 -3.76
C LEU A 67 -4.10 -1.28 -2.89
N LEU A 68 -4.07 -0.95 -1.61
CA LEU A 68 -3.34 -1.66 -0.57
C LEU A 68 -4.34 -2.45 0.28
N VAL A 69 -4.40 -3.76 0.07
CA VAL A 69 -5.38 -4.62 0.72
C VAL A 69 -4.68 -5.46 1.80
N PRO A 70 -5.16 -5.45 3.06
CA PRO A 70 -4.64 -6.36 4.08
C PRO A 70 -4.80 -7.81 3.63
N ARG A 71 -3.72 -8.59 3.69
CA ARG A 71 -3.77 -10.04 3.52
C ARG A 71 -4.67 -10.61 4.61
N ILE A 72 -5.83 -11.11 4.21
CA ILE A 72 -6.65 -11.94 5.08
C ILE A 72 -5.89 -13.25 5.22
N ALA A 73 -5.28 -13.49 6.39
CA ALA A 73 -4.92 -14.84 6.77
C ALA A 73 -6.23 -15.63 6.82
N GLY A 74 -6.44 -16.51 5.84
CA GLY A 74 -7.62 -17.37 5.79
C GLY A 74 -7.82 -18.06 7.13
N GLY A 75 -9.05 -18.03 7.63
CA GLY A 75 -9.42 -18.63 8.90
C GLY A 75 -8.95 -20.09 8.99
N VAL A 76 -8.43 -20.43 10.17
CA VAL A 76 -8.35 -21.83 10.61
C VAL A 76 -9.75 -22.36 10.91
#